data_AF-A0A7L7S5L0-F1
#
_entry.id   AF-A0A7L7S5L0-F1
#
_cell.length_a   1.000
_cell.length_b   1.000
_cell.length_c   1.000
_cell.angle_alpha   90.00
_cell.angle_beta   90.00
_cell.angle_gamma   90.00
#
_symmetry.space_group_name_H-M   'P 1'
#
loop_
_entity.id
_entity.type
_entity.pdbx_description
1 polymer ?
#
loop_
_entity_poly.entity_id
_entity_poly.type
_entity_poly.pdbx_seq_one_letter_code
_entity_poly.pdbx_strand_id
1 'polypeptide(L)'
;KPTIIEVKTIIGFGAEKQGTSAVHGAPLGAEGIVFAKNAYKWTHQDFEVPTEVTERFAQGLQARGEKAEQAWNDLFAAYQAEYPELAAEYQKAFANEAAQVELEAHELGSSMASRVSSQQAIQQISEQVASFWGGSADLSASNNTMVKAETDFQPGHYEGRNIWFGV
;
A
#
# COMPACT_ATOMS: atom_id res chain seq x y z
N LYS A 1 0.95 1.38 -17.37
CA LYS A 1 1.34 2.81 -17.31
C LYS A 1 0.68 3.41 -16.07
N PRO A 2 1.43 3.92 -15.07
CA PRO A 2 0.83 4.67 -13.98
C PRO A 2 0.18 5.96 -14.53
N THR A 3 -0.86 6.46 -13.86
CA THR A 3 -1.59 7.65 -14.30
C THR A 3 -1.45 8.76 -13.28
N ILE A 4 -1.05 9.95 -13.74
CA ILE A 4 -1.09 11.19 -12.97
C ILE A 4 -2.21 12.07 -13.54
N ILE A 5 -3.12 12.55 -12.68
CA ILE A 5 -4.19 13.47 -13.05
C ILE A 5 -3.90 14.80 -12.38
N GLU A 6 -3.51 15.80 -13.16
CA GLU A 6 -3.30 17.16 -12.66
C GLU A 6 -4.66 17.86 -12.46
N VAL A 7 -5.14 17.87 -11.23
CA VAL A 7 -6.37 18.59 -10.86
C VAL A 7 -6.01 20.03 -10.49
N LYS A 8 -6.34 20.98 -11.37
CA LYS A 8 -6.14 22.42 -11.10
C LYS A 8 -7.17 22.90 -10.06
N THR A 9 -6.71 23.25 -8.87
CA THR A 9 -7.54 23.74 -7.77
C THR A 9 -7.11 25.12 -7.29
N ILE A 10 -7.98 25.81 -6.55
CA ILE A 10 -7.63 27.02 -5.80
C ILE A 10 -7.48 26.62 -4.33
N ILE A 11 -6.29 26.80 -3.74
CA ILE A 11 -6.09 26.52 -2.32
C ILE A 11 -6.97 27.45 -1.46
N GLY A 12 -7.66 26.88 -0.47
CA GLY A 12 -8.61 27.62 0.37
C GLY A 12 -9.75 28.28 -0.42
N PHE A 13 -10.15 27.73 -1.57
CA PHE A 13 -11.30 28.20 -2.36
C PHE A 13 -12.49 28.54 -1.45
N GLY A 14 -13.04 29.75 -1.57
CA GLY A 14 -14.11 30.28 -0.72
C GLY A 14 -13.64 31.18 0.41
N ALA A 15 -12.40 31.05 0.89
CA ALA A 15 -11.83 31.96 1.88
C ALA A 15 -11.41 33.30 1.23
N GLU A 16 -11.34 34.36 2.04
CA GLU A 16 -10.92 35.70 1.58
C GLU A 16 -9.52 35.69 0.93
N LYS A 17 -8.59 34.91 1.51
CA LYS A 17 -7.21 34.77 1.04
C LYS A 17 -6.99 33.53 0.14
N GLN A 18 -8.04 33.04 -0.52
CA GLN A 18 -7.95 31.90 -1.44
C GLN A 18 -6.85 32.11 -2.49
N GLY A 19 -6.16 31.05 -2.90
CA GLY A 19 -5.08 31.13 -3.89
C GLY A 19 -3.76 31.67 -3.35
N THR A 20 -3.63 31.94 -2.05
CA THR A 20 -2.39 32.44 -1.43
C THR A 20 -1.83 31.46 -0.41
N SER A 21 -0.56 31.65 0.00
CA SER A 21 0.07 30.83 1.05
C SER A 21 -0.54 31.03 2.44
N ALA A 22 -1.27 32.13 2.67
CA ALA A 22 -1.83 32.47 3.97
C ALA A 22 -2.89 31.46 4.46
N VAL A 23 -3.51 30.70 3.55
CA VAL A 23 -4.52 29.67 3.86
C VAL A 23 -3.93 28.26 3.97
N HIS A 24 -2.61 28.10 3.92
CA HIS A 24 -1.97 26.78 3.88
C HIS A 24 -1.91 26.09 5.25
N GLY A 25 -1.43 26.79 6.28
CA GLY A 25 -1.05 26.17 7.56
C GLY A 25 -1.59 26.85 8.81
N ALA A 26 -2.50 27.81 8.67
CA ALA A 26 -3.10 28.54 9.78
C ALA A 26 -4.63 28.45 9.72
N PRO A 27 -5.32 28.41 10.88
CA PRO A 27 -6.77 28.55 10.91
C PRO A 27 -7.22 29.84 10.22
N LEU A 28 -8.37 29.80 9.54
CA LEU A 28 -8.96 30.99 8.90
C LEU A 28 -9.40 32.07 9.91
N GLY A 29 -9.56 31.70 11.19
CA GLY A 29 -10.19 32.53 12.21
C GLY A 29 -11.72 32.58 12.06
N ALA A 30 -12.41 33.10 13.07
CA ALA A 30 -13.87 33.12 13.11
C ALA A 30 -14.47 33.89 11.91
N GLU A 31 -13.91 35.07 11.59
CA GLU A 31 -14.36 35.89 10.46
C GLU A 31 -14.11 35.19 9.11
N GLY A 32 -12.96 34.53 8.95
CA GLY A 32 -12.63 33.78 7.75
C GLY A 32 -13.54 32.57 7.52
N ILE A 33 -13.96 31.90 8.61
CA ILE A 33 -14.95 30.80 8.54
C ILE A 33 -16.32 31.33 8.06
N VAL A 34 -16.78 32.45 8.63
CA VAL A 34 -18.05 33.07 8.20
C VAL A 34 -17.97 33.49 6.73
N PHE A 35 -16.86 34.09 6.30
CA PHE A 35 -16.63 34.46 4.90
C PHE A 35 -16.74 33.25 3.97
N ALA A 36 -16.05 32.15 4.31
CA ALA A 36 -16.08 30.92 3.51
C ALA A 36 -17.47 30.28 3.47
N LYS A 37 -18.16 30.17 4.61
CA LYS A 37 -19.55 29.67 4.65
C LYS A 37 -20.48 30.47 3.75
N ASN A 38 -20.36 31.80 3.76
CA ASN A 38 -21.13 32.66 2.87
C ASN A 38 -20.80 32.40 1.38
N ALA A 39 -19.53 32.22 1.03
CA ALA A 39 -19.11 31.90 -0.34
C ALA A 39 -19.71 30.57 -0.83
N TYR A 40 -19.85 29.57 0.05
CA TYR A 40 -20.48 28.28 -0.27
C TYR A 40 -22.02 28.31 -0.18
N LYS A 41 -22.60 29.41 0.32
CA LYS A 41 -24.02 29.51 0.69
C LYS A 41 -24.41 28.46 1.75
N TRP A 42 -23.48 28.16 2.65
CA TRP A 42 -23.65 27.17 3.71
C TRP A 42 -24.36 27.76 4.92
N THR A 43 -25.53 27.21 5.26
CA THR A 43 -26.38 27.70 6.35
C THR A 43 -26.43 26.80 7.58
N HIS A 44 -25.72 25.69 7.57
CA HIS A 44 -25.72 24.72 8.67
C HIS A 44 -24.74 25.09 9.78
N GLN A 45 -24.94 24.51 10.96
CA GLN A 45 -24.10 24.72 12.14
C GLN A 45 -22.70 24.14 11.96
N ASP A 46 -21.80 24.50 12.88
CA ASP A 46 -20.48 23.87 12.94
C ASP A 46 -20.63 22.36 13.18
N PHE A 47 -19.88 21.56 12.40
CA PHE A 47 -19.89 20.09 12.45
C PHE A 47 -21.24 19.42 12.10
N GLU A 48 -22.16 20.14 11.46
CA GLU A 48 -23.40 19.56 10.95
C GLU A 48 -23.17 18.88 9.58
N VAL A 49 -23.71 17.67 9.43
CA VAL A 49 -23.73 16.92 8.16
C VAL A 49 -25.17 16.83 7.67
N PRO A 50 -25.55 17.49 6.56
CA PRO A 50 -26.88 17.40 6.00
C PRO A 50 -27.26 15.96 5.64
N THR A 51 -28.51 15.56 5.91
CA THR A 51 -28.98 14.18 5.69
C THR A 51 -28.75 13.69 4.26
N GLU A 52 -28.99 14.55 3.27
CA GLU A 52 -28.75 14.27 1.85
C GLU A 52 -27.30 13.92 1.52
N VAL A 53 -26.32 14.46 2.27
CA VAL A 53 -24.91 14.13 2.12
C VAL A 53 -24.68 12.71 2.65
N THR A 54 -25.16 12.39 3.84
CA THR A 54 -25.05 11.04 4.42
C THR A 54 -25.70 9.99 3.53
N GLU A 55 -26.91 10.26 3.03
CA GLU A 55 -27.62 9.37 2.11
C GLU A 55 -26.85 9.17 0.79
N ARG A 56 -26.28 10.24 0.24
CA ARG A 56 -25.44 10.15 -0.97
C ARG A 56 -24.22 9.26 -0.76
N PHE A 57 -23.55 9.36 0.37
CA PHE A 57 -22.40 8.52 0.70
C PHE A 57 -22.80 7.07 0.97
N ALA A 58 -23.91 6.84 1.68
CA ALA A 58 -24.43 5.50 1.92
C ALA A 58 -24.77 4.79 0.60
N GLN A 59 -25.46 5.47 -0.32
CA GLN A 59 -25.86 4.89 -1.60
C GLN A 59 -24.69 4.76 -2.59
N GLY A 60 -23.79 5.76 -2.65
CA GLY A 60 -22.74 5.82 -3.67
C GLY A 60 -21.43 5.15 -3.29
N LEU A 61 -21.10 5.11 -2.00
CA LEU A 61 -19.84 4.58 -1.49
C LEU A 61 -20.07 3.29 -0.71
N GLN A 62 -20.89 3.33 0.34
CA GLN A 62 -21.07 2.17 1.23
C GLN A 62 -21.70 0.99 0.50
N ALA A 63 -22.89 1.16 -0.09
CA ALA A 63 -23.58 0.08 -0.80
C ALA A 63 -22.75 -0.50 -1.97
N ARG A 64 -21.96 0.35 -2.64
CA ARG A 64 -21.05 -0.09 -3.71
C ARG A 64 -19.89 -0.93 -3.15
N GLY A 65 -19.29 -0.50 -2.05
CA GLY A 65 -18.21 -1.21 -1.36
C GLY A 65 -18.66 -2.56 -0.85
N GLU A 66 -19.76 -2.60 -0.09
CA GLU A 66 -20.35 -3.83 0.46
C GLU A 66 -20.67 -4.85 -0.65
N LYS A 67 -21.28 -4.39 -1.75
CA LYS A 67 -21.57 -5.27 -2.89
C LYS A 67 -20.30 -5.83 -3.54
N ALA A 68 -19.27 -5.01 -3.71
CA ALA A 68 -18.02 -5.43 -4.31
C ALA A 68 -17.26 -6.42 -3.42
N GLU A 69 -17.24 -6.16 -2.11
CA GLU A 69 -16.62 -7.04 -1.12
C GLU A 69 -17.36 -8.37 -1.00
N GLN A 70 -18.69 -8.37 -0.97
CA GLN A 70 -19.46 -9.61 -0.99
C GLN A 70 -19.16 -10.44 -2.24
N ALA A 71 -19.13 -9.81 -3.41
CA ALA A 71 -18.78 -10.50 -4.64
C ALA A 71 -17.34 -11.06 -4.63
N TRP A 72 -16.41 -10.34 -3.99
CA TRP A 72 -15.04 -10.83 -3.80
C TRP A 72 -14.99 -12.00 -2.81
N ASN A 73 -15.74 -11.95 -1.71
CA ASN A 73 -15.82 -13.04 -0.72
C ASN A 73 -16.39 -14.32 -1.35
N ASP A 74 -17.44 -14.21 -2.16
CA ASP A 74 -18.02 -15.34 -2.88
C ASP A 74 -17.02 -15.93 -3.89
N LEU A 75 -16.31 -15.07 -4.63
CA LEU A 75 -15.25 -15.47 -5.55
C LEU A 75 -14.10 -16.17 -4.81
N PHE A 76 -13.67 -15.62 -3.68
CA PHE A 76 -12.56 -16.16 -2.90
C PHE A 76 -12.92 -17.49 -2.25
N ALA A 77 -14.16 -17.67 -1.80
CA ALA A 77 -14.66 -18.97 -1.31
C ALA A 77 -14.62 -20.04 -2.41
N ALA A 78 -15.03 -19.70 -3.64
CA ALA A 78 -14.92 -20.61 -4.78
C ALA A 78 -13.44 -20.91 -5.13
N TYR A 79 -12.59 -19.88 -5.12
CA TYR A 79 -11.14 -20.04 -5.32
C TYR A 79 -10.50 -20.96 -4.28
N GLN A 80 -10.89 -20.84 -3.00
CA GLN A 80 -10.38 -21.71 -1.93
C GLN A 80 -10.80 -23.17 -2.12
N ALA A 81 -12.00 -23.42 -2.66
CA ALA A 81 -12.45 -24.78 -2.97
C ALA A 81 -11.69 -25.39 -4.17
N GLU A 82 -11.36 -24.58 -5.17
CA GLU A 82 -10.66 -25.03 -6.39
C GLU A 82 -9.13 -25.12 -6.21
N TYR A 83 -8.53 -24.20 -5.43
CA TYR A 83 -7.09 -24.06 -5.20
C TYR A 83 -6.75 -23.98 -3.70
N PRO A 84 -6.99 -25.06 -2.92
CA PRO A 84 -6.89 -25.01 -1.46
C PRO A 84 -5.49 -24.65 -0.95
N GLU A 85 -4.42 -25.14 -1.59
CA GLU A 85 -3.04 -24.85 -1.19
C GLU A 85 -2.67 -23.39 -1.43
N LEU A 86 -2.97 -22.85 -2.62
CA LEU A 86 -2.69 -21.45 -2.96
C LEU A 86 -3.52 -20.46 -2.12
N ALA A 87 -4.78 -20.79 -1.83
CA ALA A 87 -5.62 -19.99 -0.95
C ALA A 87 -5.09 -19.93 0.48
N ALA A 88 -4.58 -21.06 1.01
CA ALA A 88 -3.94 -21.10 2.31
C ALA A 88 -2.65 -20.25 2.34
N GLU A 89 -1.84 -20.31 1.29
CA GLU A 89 -0.64 -19.47 1.16
C GLU A 89 -1.00 -17.97 1.13
N TYR A 90 -2.00 -17.60 0.32
CA TYR A 90 -2.52 -16.23 0.26
C TYR A 90 -3.00 -15.75 1.63
N GLN A 91 -3.85 -16.53 2.32
CA GLN A 91 -4.35 -16.18 3.65
C GLN A 91 -3.21 -16.00 4.65
N LYS A 92 -2.24 -16.93 4.65
CA LYS A 92 -1.06 -16.85 5.52
C LYS A 92 -0.24 -15.59 5.26
N ALA A 93 -0.06 -15.19 4.00
CA ALA A 93 0.67 -13.98 3.64
C ALA A 93 0.05 -12.68 4.21
N PHE A 94 -1.27 -12.67 4.42
CA PHE A 94 -2.01 -11.54 5.00
C PHE A 94 -2.33 -11.67 6.50
N ALA A 95 -2.04 -12.82 7.11
CA ALA A 95 -2.39 -13.11 8.51
C ALA A 95 -1.61 -12.27 9.55
N ASN A 96 -0.62 -11.48 9.13
CA ASN A 96 0.32 -10.75 10.01
C ASN A 96 1.02 -11.64 11.05
N GLU A 97 1.21 -12.91 10.72
CA GLU A 97 1.96 -13.87 11.53
C GLU A 97 3.42 -13.91 11.09
N ALA A 98 4.33 -14.08 12.05
CA ALA A 98 5.74 -14.25 11.72
C ALA A 98 5.94 -15.58 10.98
N ALA A 99 6.63 -15.53 9.84
CA ALA A 99 7.06 -16.74 9.17
C ALA A 99 8.06 -17.48 10.07
N GLN A 100 7.80 -18.76 10.32
CA GLN A 100 8.79 -19.66 10.90
C GLN A 100 9.78 -20.03 9.80
N VAL A 101 11.07 -19.81 10.05
CA VAL A 101 12.15 -20.13 9.13
C VAL A 101 13.22 -20.88 9.90
N GLU A 102 13.69 -21.97 9.33
CA GLU A 102 14.83 -22.72 9.83
C GLU A 102 16.05 -22.34 8.99
N LEU A 103 17.11 -21.89 9.64
CA LEU A 103 18.35 -21.50 8.98
C LEU A 103 19.48 -22.44 9.36
N GLU A 104 20.28 -22.84 8.37
CA GLU A 104 21.48 -23.63 8.62
C GLU A 104 22.51 -22.84 9.43
N ALA A 105 22.95 -23.40 10.55
CA ALA A 105 24.00 -22.81 11.36
C ALA A 105 25.36 -22.90 10.65
N HIS A 106 26.21 -21.90 10.84
CA HIS A 106 27.59 -21.95 10.38
C HIS A 106 28.48 -22.73 11.34
N GLU A 107 29.38 -23.56 10.80
CA GLU A 107 30.35 -24.32 11.58
C GLU A 107 31.33 -23.43 12.35
N LEU A 108 31.69 -23.86 13.57
CA LEU A 108 32.67 -23.17 14.39
C LEU A 108 34.05 -23.14 13.70
N GLY A 109 34.68 -21.97 13.69
CA GLY A 109 35.97 -21.76 13.02
C GLY A 109 35.88 -21.45 11.52
N SER A 110 34.68 -21.41 10.93
CA SER A 110 34.47 -20.85 9.59
C SER A 110 34.59 -19.32 9.60
N SER A 111 34.98 -18.74 8.45
CA SER A 111 35.08 -17.28 8.27
C SER A 111 34.40 -16.86 6.99
N MET A 112 33.48 -15.89 7.09
CA MET A 112 32.81 -15.29 5.95
C MET A 112 32.39 -13.85 6.27
N ALA A 113 32.30 -13.02 5.22
CA ALA A 113 31.73 -11.68 5.36
C ALA A 113 30.22 -11.78 5.64
N SER A 114 29.69 -10.91 6.50
CA SER A 114 28.26 -10.94 6.87
C SER A 114 27.31 -10.70 5.70
N ARG A 115 27.73 -10.00 4.65
CA ARG A 115 26.96 -9.89 3.39
C ARG A 115 26.81 -11.23 2.66
N VAL A 116 27.77 -12.14 2.82
CA VAL A 116 27.71 -13.48 2.23
C VAL A 116 26.81 -14.39 3.07
N SER A 117 26.92 -14.36 4.40
CA SER A 117 25.97 -15.08 5.26
C SER A 117 24.54 -14.55 5.10
N SER A 118 24.37 -13.23 4.94
CA SER A 118 23.07 -12.62 4.62
C SER A 118 22.52 -13.14 3.30
N GLN A 119 23.34 -13.30 2.26
CA GLN A 119 22.90 -13.89 0.99
C GLN A 119 22.41 -15.33 1.17
N GLN A 120 23.12 -16.12 1.97
CA GLN A 120 22.75 -17.51 2.25
C GLN A 120 21.41 -17.57 2.98
N ALA A 121 21.22 -16.73 4.01
CA ALA A 121 19.94 -16.59 4.69
C ALA A 121 18.82 -16.15 3.72
N ILE A 122 19.07 -15.20 2.82
CA ILE A 122 18.11 -14.78 1.80
C ILE A 122 17.68 -15.95 0.91
N GLN A 123 18.60 -16.83 0.49
CA GLN A 123 18.23 -18.01 -0.31
C GLN A 123 17.32 -18.95 0.50
N GLN A 124 17.72 -19.29 1.73
CA GLN A 124 16.98 -20.23 2.58
C GLN A 124 15.59 -19.69 2.97
N ILE A 125 15.47 -18.40 3.25
CA ILE A 125 14.19 -17.75 3.56
C ILE A 125 13.29 -17.78 2.32
N SER A 126 13.83 -17.49 1.13
CA SER A 126 13.03 -17.45 -0.11
C SER A 126 12.41 -18.80 -0.46
N GLU A 127 13.07 -19.90 -0.12
CA GLU A 127 12.59 -21.27 -0.31
C GLU A 127 11.46 -21.65 0.68
N GLN A 128 11.46 -21.06 1.87
CA GLN A 128 10.50 -21.38 2.95
C GLN A 128 9.31 -20.42 3.02
N VAL A 129 9.49 -19.20 2.51
CA VAL A 129 8.52 -18.11 2.66
C VAL A 129 8.20 -17.55 1.28
N ALA A 130 7.13 -18.05 0.66
CA ALA A 130 6.72 -17.66 -0.69
C ALA A 130 6.43 -16.15 -0.83
N SER A 131 5.98 -15.49 0.25
CA SER A 131 5.73 -14.05 0.28
C SER A 131 7.00 -13.19 0.43
N PHE A 132 8.18 -13.79 0.60
CA PHE A 132 9.44 -13.05 0.75
C PHE A 132 9.92 -12.53 -0.60
N TRP A 133 10.13 -11.23 -0.75
CA TRP A 133 10.60 -10.64 -2.00
C TRP A 133 11.30 -9.33 -1.69
N GLY A 134 12.14 -8.86 -2.59
CA GLY A 134 12.94 -7.68 -2.31
C GLY A 134 13.99 -7.44 -3.38
N GLY A 135 14.90 -6.52 -3.11
CA GLY A 135 15.84 -6.06 -4.12
C GLY A 135 16.92 -5.15 -3.58
N SER A 136 17.61 -4.48 -4.50
CA SER A 136 18.65 -3.51 -4.16
C SER A 136 18.54 -2.25 -5.00
N ALA A 137 19.05 -1.15 -4.44
CA ALA A 137 19.24 0.09 -5.16
C ALA A 137 20.54 0.05 -5.98
N ASP A 138 20.51 -0.65 -7.12
CA ASP A 138 21.64 -0.86 -8.07
C ASP A 138 22.90 -1.52 -7.46
N LEU A 139 22.79 -2.08 -6.24
CA LEU A 139 23.90 -2.64 -5.50
C LEU A 139 23.74 -4.15 -5.25
N SER A 140 22.86 -4.84 -5.99
CA SER A 140 22.56 -6.26 -5.75
C SER A 140 23.80 -7.16 -5.78
N ALA A 141 24.75 -6.87 -6.67
CA ALA A 141 26.03 -7.60 -6.76
C ALA A 141 27.00 -7.27 -5.61
N SER A 142 26.91 -6.07 -5.04
CA SER A 142 27.76 -5.62 -3.92
C SER A 142 27.21 -6.07 -2.57
N ASN A 143 25.89 -6.03 -2.42
CA ASN A 143 25.14 -6.34 -1.21
C ASN A 143 24.78 -7.83 -1.12
N ASN A 144 24.89 -8.58 -2.22
CA ASN A 144 24.55 -9.99 -2.34
C ASN A 144 23.07 -10.32 -2.02
N THR A 145 22.14 -9.58 -2.61
CA THR A 145 20.71 -9.66 -2.24
C THR A 145 19.82 -10.43 -3.23
N MET A 146 20.35 -10.85 -4.39
CA MET A 146 19.53 -11.57 -5.39
C MET A 146 19.19 -12.98 -4.93
N VAL A 147 17.93 -13.36 -5.11
CA VAL A 147 17.47 -14.74 -4.99
C VAL A 147 17.72 -15.46 -6.31
N LYS A 148 18.55 -16.51 -6.30
CA LYS A 148 19.00 -17.19 -7.52
C LYS A 148 17.92 -18.02 -8.20
N ALA A 149 17.01 -18.60 -7.41
CA ALA A 149 15.91 -19.43 -7.90
C ALA A 149 14.75 -18.62 -8.48
N GLU A 150 14.77 -17.29 -8.31
CA GLU A 150 13.68 -16.40 -8.66
C GLU A 150 14.01 -15.52 -9.85
N THR A 151 12.97 -15.04 -10.52
CA THR A 151 13.08 -14.14 -11.66
C THR A 151 12.95 -12.67 -11.25
N ASP A 152 13.25 -11.78 -12.19
CA ASP A 152 13.14 -10.34 -12.01
C ASP A 152 11.69 -9.86 -12.05
N PHE A 153 11.32 -8.99 -11.13
CA PHE A 153 10.03 -8.30 -11.14
C PHE A 153 10.03 -7.22 -12.23
N GLN A 154 9.32 -7.47 -13.34
CA GLN A 154 9.28 -6.55 -14.48
C GLN A 154 7.96 -6.64 -15.26
N PRO A 155 7.62 -5.65 -16.11
CA PRO A 155 6.42 -5.74 -16.94
C PRO A 155 6.40 -7.03 -17.78
N GLY A 156 5.31 -7.81 -17.62
CA GLY A 156 5.17 -9.12 -18.26
C GLY A 156 5.64 -10.31 -17.42
N HIS A 157 6.34 -10.05 -16.30
CA HIS A 157 6.86 -11.03 -15.35
C HIS A 157 6.66 -10.49 -13.92
N TYR A 158 5.40 -10.32 -13.51
CA TYR A 158 5.07 -9.72 -12.21
C TYR A 158 5.16 -10.71 -11.05
N GLU A 159 5.31 -12.00 -11.35
CA GLU A 159 5.59 -13.06 -10.40
C GLU A 159 7.04 -13.02 -9.87
N GLY A 160 7.95 -12.32 -10.55
CA GLY A 160 9.35 -12.23 -10.15
C GLY A 160 9.53 -11.60 -8.78
N ARG A 161 10.45 -12.16 -7.97
CA ARG A 161 10.67 -11.76 -6.57
C ARG A 161 11.93 -10.92 -6.36
N ASN A 162 12.72 -10.69 -7.43
CA ASN A 162 13.88 -9.80 -7.42
C ASN A 162 13.51 -8.41 -7.97
N ILE A 163 13.57 -7.39 -7.11
CA ILE A 163 13.24 -6.00 -7.45
C ILE A 163 14.50 -5.22 -7.84
N TRP A 164 14.45 -4.55 -8.98
CA TRP A 164 15.48 -3.61 -9.42
C TRP A 164 15.02 -2.19 -9.13
N PHE A 165 15.42 -1.64 -7.98
CA PHE A 165 14.94 -0.32 -7.55
C PHE A 165 15.56 0.85 -8.34
N GLY A 166 16.72 0.64 -8.98
CA GLY A 166 17.54 1.73 -9.52
C GLY A 166 18.39 2.39 -8.44
N VAL A 167 19.06 3.51 -8.75
CA VAL A 167 19.92 4.25 -7.81
C VAL A 167 19.11 5.23 -6.97
#